data_AF-A0A9D9E826-F1
#
_entry.id   AF-A0A9D9E826-F1
#
_cell.length_a   1.000
_cell.length_b   1.000
_cell.length_c   1.000
_cell.angle_alpha   90.00
_cell.angle_beta   90.00
_cell.angle_gamma   90.00
#
_symmetry.space_group_name_H-M   'P 1'
#
loop_
_entity.id
_entity.type
_entity.pdbx_description
1 polymer ?
#
loop_
_entity_poly.entity_id
_entity_poly.type
_entity_poly.pdbx_seq_one_letter_code
_entity_poly.pdbx_strand_id
1 'polypeptide(L)'
;MTTTFVPYYRMMRIHFWVKSVGLIQFPYRLLSLVTLFLSISASYILLKFIRNAQKRKSQIGLLILTLSMIIICYYSEQSPVIEHIYPNSEQTLLPKSKIPNSEAQLLKDATNKLVNNQNYHNIFDYEVLYGETDYYLRSAFDVNPNKGSFAPKALSICQHISYINQKQSIINPISSGNKLIYMFTLNKRSKVNLPVIAYHNTKVYDNGQLIDKKISNRGTVLVHLNHGYHKLLVCYSPNFMYYIMLFIAIFTWIILLIIYFKQSVINLNI
;
A
#
# COMPACT_ATOMS: atom_id res chain seq x y z
N MET A 1 10.87 -6.46 3.95
CA MET A 1 12.06 -7.29 3.70
C MET A 1 13.25 -6.36 3.64
N THR A 2 13.95 -6.27 4.75
CA THR A 2 15.27 -5.66 4.82
C THR A 2 16.21 -6.82 5.05
N THR A 3 17.07 -7.12 4.09
CA THR A 3 18.14 -8.07 4.33
C THR A 3 19.05 -7.47 5.41
N THR A 4 19.58 -8.28 6.32
CA THR A 4 20.59 -7.81 7.27
C THR A 4 21.89 -7.38 6.57
N PHE A 5 22.09 -7.82 5.32
CA PHE A 5 23.22 -7.47 4.46
C PHE A 5 23.21 -6.01 3.99
N VAL A 6 22.04 -5.48 3.62
CA VAL A 6 21.90 -4.06 3.24
C VAL A 6 20.94 -3.43 4.23
N PRO A 7 21.41 -2.55 5.14
CA PRO A 7 20.61 -1.99 6.23
C PRO A 7 19.68 -0.89 5.68
N TYR A 8 18.78 -1.28 4.77
CA TYR A 8 17.86 -0.40 4.06
C TYR A 8 17.02 0.43 5.04
N TYR A 9 16.65 -0.17 6.18
CA TYR A 9 15.97 0.51 7.28
C TYR A 9 16.82 1.67 7.87
N ARG A 10 18.15 1.51 7.99
CA ARG A 10 19.05 2.58 8.46
C ARG A 10 19.23 3.65 7.38
N MET A 11 19.30 3.25 6.10
CA MET A 11 19.39 4.18 4.98
C MET A 11 18.13 5.03 4.82
N MET A 12 16.96 4.45 5.07
CA MET A 12 15.67 5.16 5.12
C MET A 12 15.51 6.08 6.34
N ARG A 13 16.50 6.19 7.24
CA ARG A 13 16.53 7.30 8.23
C ARG A 13 17.15 8.58 7.67
N ILE A 14 17.80 8.50 6.50
CA ILE A 14 18.41 9.67 5.86
C ILE A 14 17.32 10.46 5.13
N HIS A 15 17.13 11.71 5.56
CA HIS A 15 16.03 12.57 5.14
C HIS A 15 15.89 12.71 3.61
N PHE A 16 17.00 12.68 2.87
CA PHE A 16 17.01 12.77 1.41
C PHE A 16 16.25 11.62 0.74
N TRP A 17 16.48 10.37 1.18
CA TRP A 17 15.87 9.18 0.58
C TRP A 17 14.38 9.08 0.93
N VAL A 18 14.01 9.40 2.16
CA VAL A 18 12.60 9.41 2.61
C VAL A 18 11.77 10.41 1.82
N LYS A 19 12.32 11.62 1.59
CA LYS A 19 11.63 12.70 0.89
C LYS A 19 11.47 12.42 -0.62
N SER A 20 12.45 11.74 -1.23
CA SER A 20 12.50 11.55 -2.68
C SER A 20 11.83 10.27 -3.15
N VAL A 21 11.96 9.17 -2.39
CA VAL A 21 11.42 7.85 -2.76
C VAL A 21 10.01 7.67 -2.20
N GLY A 22 9.71 8.29 -1.06
CA GLY A 22 8.47 8.09 -0.32
C GLY A 22 8.36 6.65 0.22
N LEU A 23 7.85 6.49 1.43
CA LEU A 23 7.41 5.19 1.93
C LEU A 23 6.08 4.80 1.25
N ILE A 24 6.08 4.69 -0.07
CA ILE A 24 4.93 4.19 -0.80
C ILE A 24 5.07 2.66 -0.77
N GLN A 25 4.08 1.97 -0.20
CA GLN A 25 4.07 0.50 -0.15
C GLN A 25 3.94 -0.14 -1.54
N PHE A 26 3.41 0.59 -2.51
CA PHE A 26 3.20 0.11 -3.87
C PHE A 26 4.51 -0.22 -4.63
N PRO A 27 5.56 0.63 -4.63
CA PRO A 27 6.91 0.27 -5.10
C PRO A 27 7.45 -1.02 -4.47
N TYR A 28 7.21 -1.24 -3.19
CA TYR A 28 7.66 -2.44 -2.50
C TYR A 28 6.95 -3.71 -3.02
N ARG A 29 5.67 -3.61 -3.41
CA ARG A 29 4.96 -4.71 -4.09
C ARG A 29 5.49 -4.98 -5.50
N LEU A 30 5.95 -3.94 -6.21
CA LEU A 30 6.59 -4.08 -7.52
C LEU A 30 8.02 -4.63 -7.43
N LEU A 31 8.67 -4.54 -6.26
CA LEU A 31 10.01 -5.07 -6.04
C LEU A 31 10.07 -6.58 -6.32
N SER A 32 9.02 -7.34 -6.02
CA SER A 32 8.96 -8.78 -6.34
C SER A 32 9.09 -9.06 -7.84
N LEU A 33 8.42 -8.25 -8.69
CA LEU A 33 8.52 -8.34 -10.13
C LEU A 33 9.92 -7.95 -10.61
N VAL A 34 10.50 -6.87 -10.06
CA VAL A 34 11.87 -6.45 -10.39
C VAL A 34 12.88 -7.53 -10.02
N THR A 35 12.74 -8.13 -8.84
CA THR A 35 13.60 -9.24 -8.38
C THR A 35 13.47 -10.48 -9.25
N LEU A 36 12.27 -10.80 -9.76
CA LEU A 36 12.06 -11.90 -10.70
C LEU A 36 12.84 -11.67 -12.01
N PHE A 37 12.67 -10.51 -12.63
CA PHE A 37 13.36 -10.19 -13.88
C PHE A 37 14.88 -10.07 -13.71
N LEU A 38 15.35 -9.51 -12.58
CA LEU A 38 16.76 -9.50 -12.23
C LEU A 38 17.31 -10.91 -12.04
N SER A 39 16.55 -11.82 -11.43
CA SER A 39 16.96 -13.22 -11.25
C SER A 39 17.15 -13.94 -12.58
N ILE A 40 16.25 -13.72 -13.55
CA ILE A 40 16.39 -14.27 -14.91
C ILE A 40 17.67 -13.73 -15.58
N SER A 41 17.90 -12.42 -15.48
CA SER A 41 19.10 -11.77 -16.05
C SER A 41 20.39 -12.25 -15.39
N ALA A 42 20.39 -12.36 -14.05
CA ALA A 42 21.51 -12.86 -13.28
C ALA A 42 21.82 -14.32 -13.60
N SER A 43 20.81 -15.16 -13.78
CA SER A 43 20.97 -16.55 -14.21
C SER A 43 21.69 -16.67 -15.56
N TYR A 44 21.30 -15.83 -16.54
CA TYR A 44 21.98 -15.80 -17.84
C TYR A 44 23.45 -15.36 -17.73
N ILE A 45 23.72 -14.31 -16.95
CA ILE A 45 25.09 -13.83 -16.70
C ILE A 45 25.93 -14.92 -16.03
N LEU A 46 25.40 -15.56 -14.99
CA LEU A 46 26.07 -16.66 -14.29
C LEU A 46 26.36 -17.83 -15.23
N LEU A 47 25.41 -18.22 -16.08
CA LEU A 47 25.61 -19.27 -17.07
C LEU A 47 26.76 -18.93 -18.03
N LYS A 48 26.85 -17.68 -18.48
CA LYS A 48 27.93 -17.21 -19.35
C LYS A 48 29.28 -17.27 -18.65
N PHE A 49 29.34 -16.84 -17.38
CA PHE A 49 30.56 -16.93 -16.57
C PHE A 49 31.02 -18.38 -16.33
N ILE A 50 30.09 -19.28 -16.00
CA ILE A 50 30.39 -20.71 -15.80
C ILE A 50 30.90 -21.32 -17.11
N ARG A 51 30.23 -21.07 -18.24
CA ARG A 51 30.66 -21.60 -19.54
C ARG A 51 32.02 -21.07 -19.99
N ASN A 52 32.33 -19.82 -19.67
CA ASN A 52 33.60 -19.20 -20.04
C ASN A 52 34.78 -19.59 -19.12
N ALA A 53 34.51 -20.26 -17.99
CA ALA A 53 35.56 -20.78 -17.13
C ALA A 53 36.24 -21.99 -17.81
N GLN A 54 37.50 -21.81 -18.21
CA GLN A 54 38.26 -22.78 -19.01
C GLN A 54 38.48 -24.14 -18.32
N LYS A 55 38.48 -24.20 -16.98
CA LYS A 55 38.79 -25.41 -16.21
C LYS A 55 37.54 -25.94 -15.50
N ARG A 56 37.27 -27.24 -15.62
CA ARG A 56 36.16 -27.94 -14.94
C ARG A 56 36.14 -27.71 -13.42
N LYS A 57 37.30 -27.62 -12.78
CA LYS A 57 37.41 -27.29 -11.34
C LYS A 57 36.90 -25.87 -11.01
N SER A 58 37.15 -24.90 -11.89
CA SER A 58 36.67 -23.52 -11.71
C SER A 58 35.15 -23.43 -11.92
N GLN A 59 34.60 -24.20 -12.86
CA GLN A 59 33.15 -24.31 -13.08
C GLN A 59 32.43 -24.88 -11.85
N ILE A 60 32.95 -25.97 -11.28
CA ILE A 60 32.41 -26.58 -10.06
C ILE A 60 32.52 -25.62 -8.88
N GLY A 61 33.65 -24.91 -8.74
CA GLY A 61 33.84 -23.91 -7.69
C GLY A 61 32.84 -22.75 -7.78
N LEU A 62 32.60 -22.23 -8.99
CA LEU A 62 31.58 -21.20 -9.24
C LEU A 62 30.16 -21.69 -8.89
N LEU A 63 29.83 -22.93 -9.26
CA LEU A 63 28.53 -23.53 -8.96
C LEU A 63 28.30 -23.65 -7.44
N ILE A 64 29.30 -24.16 -6.71
CA ILE A 64 29.24 -24.27 -5.25
C ILE A 64 29.08 -22.88 -4.61
N LEU A 65 29.86 -21.89 -5.06
CA LEU A 65 29.73 -20.52 -4.56
C LEU A 65 28.33 -19.95 -4.77
N THR A 66 27.73 -20.16 -5.95
CA THR A 66 26.37 -19.69 -6.23
C THR A 66 25.32 -20.37 -5.34
N LEU A 67 25.42 -21.68 -5.13
CA LEU A 67 24.53 -22.42 -4.25
C LEU A 67 24.66 -21.95 -2.80
N SER A 68 25.89 -21.75 -2.31
CA SER A 68 26.15 -21.22 -0.98
C SER A 68 25.54 -19.83 -0.79
N MET A 69 25.66 -18.94 -1.78
CA MET A 69 25.04 -17.60 -1.72
C MET A 69 23.52 -17.67 -1.67
N ILE A 70 22.89 -18.56 -2.45
CA ILE A 70 21.43 -18.77 -2.42
C ILE A 70 20.98 -19.23 -1.01
N ILE A 71 21.70 -20.19 -0.43
CA ILE A 71 21.40 -20.70 0.91
C ILE A 71 21.55 -19.59 1.96
N ILE A 72 22.65 -18.82 1.92
CA ILE A 72 22.88 -17.70 2.84
C ILE A 72 21.78 -16.65 2.73
N CYS A 73 21.40 -16.26 1.50
CA CYS A 73 20.32 -15.31 1.27
C CYS A 73 18.98 -15.83 1.79
N TYR A 74 18.65 -17.10 1.54
CA TYR A 74 17.42 -17.73 2.03
C TYR A 74 17.35 -17.72 3.56
N TYR A 75 18.41 -18.16 4.24
CA TYR A 75 18.46 -18.14 5.70
C TYR A 75 18.43 -16.72 6.27
N SER A 76 19.07 -15.74 5.61
CA SER A 76 19.03 -14.34 6.05
C SER A 76 17.62 -13.73 5.97
N GLU A 77 16.81 -14.18 5.01
CA GLU A 77 15.44 -13.71 4.83
C GLU A 77 14.47 -14.39 5.81
N GLN A 78 14.71 -15.68 6.11
CA GLN A 78 13.87 -16.45 7.02
C GLN A 78 14.19 -16.24 8.50
N SER A 79 15.44 -15.89 8.86
CA SER A 79 15.84 -15.69 10.27
C SER A 79 14.91 -14.74 11.04
N PRO A 80 14.51 -13.56 10.51
CA PRO A 80 13.54 -12.71 11.19
C PRO A 80 12.19 -13.39 11.38
N VAL A 81 11.66 -14.05 10.34
CA VAL A 81 10.35 -14.72 10.41
C VAL A 81 10.39 -15.88 11.42
N ILE A 82 11.47 -16.65 11.41
CA ILE A 82 11.73 -17.75 12.34
C ILE A 82 11.84 -17.21 13.77
N GLU A 83 12.54 -16.11 14.02
CA GLU A 83 12.61 -15.47 15.34
C GLU A 83 11.24 -14.95 15.83
N HIS A 84 10.32 -14.61 14.91
CA HIS A 84 8.95 -14.20 15.26
C HIS A 84 7.99 -15.40 15.42
N ILE A 85 8.20 -16.51 14.73
CA ILE A 85 7.33 -17.70 14.76
C ILE A 85 7.76 -18.69 15.84
N TYR A 86 9.06 -18.89 16.04
CA TYR A 86 9.55 -19.78 17.08
C TYR A 86 9.45 -19.08 18.43
N PRO A 87 8.80 -19.72 19.42
CA PRO A 87 8.47 -19.08 20.67
C PRO A 87 9.76 -18.83 21.44
N ASN A 88 10.21 -17.57 21.49
CA ASN A 88 10.80 -17.09 22.73
C ASN A 88 9.72 -17.25 23.82
N SER A 89 10.12 -17.73 24.99
CA SER A 89 9.26 -18.05 26.15
C SER A 89 8.36 -16.92 26.68
N GLU A 90 8.35 -15.76 26.03
CA GLU A 90 7.58 -14.56 26.34
C GLU A 90 6.39 -14.31 25.39
N GLN A 91 6.22 -15.12 24.34
CA GLN A 91 5.07 -14.98 23.43
C GLN A 91 3.78 -15.39 24.15
N THR A 92 2.87 -14.43 24.33
CA THR A 92 1.57 -14.63 24.98
C THR A 92 0.46 -14.71 23.94
N LEU A 93 -0.55 -15.54 24.18
CA LEU A 93 -1.76 -15.59 23.36
C LEU A 93 -2.34 -14.18 23.21
N LEU A 94 -2.90 -13.88 22.03
CA LEU A 94 -3.62 -12.63 21.80
C LEU A 94 -4.76 -12.52 22.83
N PRO A 95 -4.70 -11.54 23.76
CA PRO A 95 -5.74 -11.39 24.76
C PRO A 95 -7.02 -10.85 24.10
N LYS A 96 -8.12 -10.88 24.84
CA LYS A 96 -9.32 -10.14 24.47
C LYS A 96 -9.10 -8.64 24.74
N SER A 97 -9.62 -7.77 23.89
CA SER A 97 -9.56 -6.32 24.15
C SER A 97 -10.22 -5.99 25.48
N LYS A 98 -9.61 -5.07 26.23
CA LYS A 98 -10.17 -4.57 27.51
C LYS A 98 -11.08 -3.35 27.31
N ILE A 99 -11.17 -2.82 26.09
CA ILE A 99 -11.95 -1.63 25.77
C ILE A 99 -13.35 -2.06 25.30
N PRO A 100 -14.43 -1.40 25.78
CA PRO A 100 -15.79 -1.71 25.34
C PRO A 100 -15.96 -1.59 23.81
N ASN A 101 -16.87 -2.41 23.26
CA ASN A 101 -17.15 -2.70 21.84
C ASN A 101 -17.29 -1.51 20.84
N SER A 102 -17.06 -0.27 21.27
CA SER A 102 -17.15 0.95 20.47
C SER A 102 -15.81 1.64 20.21
N GLU A 103 -14.74 1.24 20.89
CA GLU A 103 -13.39 1.78 20.69
C GLU A 103 -12.40 0.63 20.54
N ALA A 104 -11.86 0.44 19.33
CA ALA A 104 -10.91 -0.61 19.08
C ALA A 104 -9.56 -0.29 19.76
N GLN A 105 -8.94 -1.29 20.38
CA GLN A 105 -7.69 -1.09 21.11
C GLN A 105 -6.50 -1.12 20.14
N LEU A 106 -5.55 -0.19 20.27
CA LEU A 106 -4.26 -0.33 19.57
C LEU A 106 -3.48 -1.48 20.19
N LEU A 107 -3.19 -2.51 19.38
CA LEU A 107 -2.31 -3.59 19.80
C LEU A 107 -0.85 -3.10 19.76
N LYS A 108 -0.39 -2.49 20.85
CA LYS A 108 0.95 -1.89 20.97
C LYS A 108 2.09 -2.86 20.61
N ASP A 109 1.90 -4.16 20.88
CA ASP A 109 2.87 -5.23 20.63
C ASP A 109 2.29 -6.33 19.73
N ALA A 110 1.73 -5.95 18.57
CA ALA A 110 1.07 -6.88 17.65
C ALA A 110 1.98 -7.95 17.05
N THR A 111 3.29 -7.72 17.04
CA THR A 111 4.25 -8.59 16.35
C THR A 111 4.56 -9.89 17.10
N ASN A 112 4.20 -9.98 18.40
CA ASN A 112 4.61 -11.10 19.27
C ASN A 112 3.42 -11.82 19.94
N LYS A 113 2.21 -11.73 19.38
CA LYS A 113 1.01 -12.40 19.91
C LYS A 113 0.62 -13.59 19.05
N LEU A 114 0.42 -14.74 19.69
CA LEU A 114 0.02 -15.96 19.00
C LEU A 114 -1.50 -16.02 18.83
N VAL A 115 -1.94 -16.28 17.60
CA VAL A 115 -3.34 -16.48 17.24
C VAL A 115 -3.57 -17.96 16.92
N ASN A 116 -4.60 -18.55 17.52
CA ASN A 116 -5.04 -19.93 17.34
C ASN A 116 -6.58 -19.98 17.25
N ASN A 117 -7.13 -21.18 17.12
CA ASN A 117 -8.58 -21.36 16.96
C ASN A 117 -9.41 -20.82 18.15
N GLN A 118 -8.83 -20.69 19.34
CA GLN A 118 -9.55 -20.26 20.56
C GLN A 118 -9.60 -18.73 20.70
N ASN A 119 -8.61 -18.01 20.18
CA ASN A 119 -8.51 -16.56 20.30
C ASN A 119 -8.56 -15.82 18.95
N TYR A 120 -8.84 -16.54 17.85
CA TYR A 120 -8.97 -15.96 16.51
C TYR A 120 -9.92 -14.77 16.48
N HIS A 121 -11.07 -14.86 17.16
CA HIS A 121 -12.04 -13.76 17.18
C HIS A 121 -11.51 -12.48 17.82
N ASN A 122 -10.51 -12.56 18.70
CA ASN A 122 -9.95 -11.39 19.36
C ASN A 122 -9.24 -10.46 18.36
N ILE A 123 -8.83 -10.94 17.17
CA ILE A 123 -8.17 -10.10 16.15
C ILE A 123 -9.08 -8.93 15.70
N PHE A 124 -10.40 -9.11 15.78
CA PHE A 124 -11.37 -8.11 15.36
C PHE A 124 -11.67 -7.06 16.44
N ASP A 125 -11.20 -7.28 17.67
CA ASP A 125 -11.34 -6.32 18.76
C ASP A 125 -10.24 -5.24 18.75
N TYR A 126 -9.23 -5.41 17.89
CA TYR A 126 -8.07 -4.53 17.78
C TYR A 126 -8.14 -3.69 16.49
N GLU A 127 -7.55 -2.51 16.54
CA GLU A 127 -7.42 -1.66 15.35
C GLU A 127 -6.44 -2.26 14.34
N VAL A 128 -6.81 -2.19 13.06
CA VAL A 128 -5.91 -2.57 11.96
C VAL A 128 -4.77 -1.57 11.89
N LEU A 129 -3.55 -2.02 12.23
CA LEU A 129 -2.36 -1.17 12.32
C LEU A 129 -1.85 -0.66 10.96
N TYR A 130 -2.05 -1.43 9.89
CA TYR A 130 -1.43 -1.20 8.58
C TYR A 130 -2.42 -1.52 7.46
N GLY A 131 -2.31 -0.85 6.31
CA GLY A 131 -3.08 -1.17 5.11
C GLY A 131 -4.26 -0.22 4.86
N GLU A 132 -5.12 -0.03 5.86
CA GLU A 132 -6.40 0.67 5.68
C GLU A 132 -6.22 2.19 5.43
N THR A 133 -5.23 2.81 6.07
CA THR A 133 -5.04 4.26 6.04
C THR A 133 -3.72 4.70 5.43
N ASP A 134 -2.96 3.78 4.83
CA ASP A 134 -1.62 4.05 4.29
C ASP A 134 -1.60 5.14 3.21
N TYR A 135 -2.74 5.33 2.54
CA TYR A 135 -2.90 6.32 1.50
C TYR A 135 -3.56 7.61 1.98
N TYR A 136 -3.88 7.73 3.28
CA TYR A 136 -4.50 8.94 3.81
C TYR A 136 -3.50 10.09 3.81
N LEU A 137 -4.01 11.31 3.61
CA LEU A 137 -3.20 12.51 3.75
C LEU A 137 -2.71 12.64 5.19
N ARG A 138 -1.50 13.18 5.39
CA ARG A 138 -0.93 13.43 6.73
C ARG A 138 -1.87 14.21 7.65
N SER A 139 -2.72 15.08 7.10
CA SER A 139 -3.75 15.82 7.86
C SER A 139 -4.82 14.94 8.51
N ALA A 140 -5.02 13.71 8.03
CA ALA A 140 -5.90 12.73 8.66
C ALA A 140 -5.29 12.15 9.95
N PHE A 141 -3.98 12.27 10.11
CA PHE A 141 -3.26 11.84 11.30
C PHE A 141 -2.91 13.06 12.14
N ASP A 142 -3.66 13.29 13.23
CA ASP A 142 -3.29 14.32 14.19
C ASP A 142 -1.88 14.02 14.70
N VAL A 143 -0.97 14.96 14.47
CA VAL A 143 0.47 14.81 14.70
C VAL A 143 0.74 14.87 16.20
N ASN A 144 0.35 13.84 16.94
CA ASN A 144 0.77 13.68 18.32
C ASN A 144 1.50 12.33 18.48
N PRO A 145 2.82 12.28 18.20
CA PRO A 145 3.60 11.04 18.16
C PRO A 145 3.62 10.28 19.49
N ASN A 146 3.20 10.91 20.59
CA ASN A 146 3.21 10.32 21.94
C ASN A 146 1.90 9.61 22.32
N LYS A 147 0.84 9.77 21.52
CA LYS A 147 -0.41 9.03 21.70
C LYS A 147 -0.47 7.97 20.61
N GLY A 148 -0.04 6.75 20.93
CA GLY A 148 -0.26 5.56 20.12
C GLY A 148 -1.75 5.18 20.05
N SER A 149 -2.60 6.13 19.68
CA SER A 149 -4.01 5.98 19.40
C SER A 149 -4.17 6.43 17.96
N PHE A 150 -4.79 5.59 17.13
CA PHE A 150 -5.10 5.96 15.76
C PHE A 150 -5.80 7.32 15.76
N ALA A 151 -5.37 8.22 14.88
CA ALA A 151 -5.84 9.59 14.92
C ALA A 151 -7.38 9.61 14.78
N PRO A 152 -8.13 10.26 15.70
CA PRO A 152 -9.59 10.27 15.69
C PRO A 152 -10.20 10.67 14.34
N LYS A 153 -9.48 11.54 13.62
CA LYS A 153 -9.80 11.95 12.25
C LYS A 153 -9.77 10.79 11.25
N ALA A 154 -8.72 9.97 11.24
CA ALA A 154 -8.61 8.81 10.37
C ALA A 154 -9.71 7.77 10.67
N LEU A 155 -9.95 7.50 11.96
CA LEU A 155 -10.99 6.56 12.39
C LEU A 155 -12.38 7.01 11.93
N SER A 156 -12.69 8.32 12.06
CA SER A 156 -13.97 8.87 11.60
C SER A 156 -14.24 8.67 10.10
N ILE A 157 -13.18 8.54 9.28
CA ILE A 157 -13.31 8.28 7.85
C ILE A 157 -13.67 6.81 7.63
N CYS A 158 -12.98 5.89 8.30
CA CYS A 158 -13.26 4.45 8.22
C CYS A 158 -14.67 4.11 8.74
N GLN A 159 -15.15 4.84 9.74
CA GLN A 159 -16.50 4.70 10.30
C GLN A 159 -17.59 5.42 9.50
N HIS A 160 -17.28 5.96 8.31
CA HIS A 160 -18.24 6.67 7.44
C HIS A 160 -18.91 7.89 8.10
N ILE A 161 -18.21 8.55 9.04
CA ILE A 161 -18.71 9.74 9.73
C ILE A 161 -18.50 10.96 8.84
N SER A 162 -19.61 11.53 8.38
CA SER A 162 -19.68 12.84 7.74
C SER A 162 -19.89 13.94 8.77
N TYR A 163 -19.42 15.15 8.47
CA TYR A 163 -19.75 16.33 9.27
C TYR A 163 -20.56 17.33 8.44
N ILE A 164 -21.80 17.60 8.85
CA ILE A 164 -22.69 18.59 8.24
C ILE A 164 -22.76 19.77 9.21
N ASN A 165 -22.17 20.92 8.85
CA ASN A 165 -22.03 22.07 9.74
C ASN A 165 -21.45 21.69 11.12
N GLN A 166 -20.42 20.84 11.13
CA GLN A 166 -19.74 20.31 12.33
C GLN A 166 -20.54 19.26 13.13
N LYS A 167 -21.82 19.02 12.82
CA LYS A 167 -22.58 17.92 13.41
C LYS A 167 -22.26 16.60 12.71
N GLN A 168 -22.00 15.55 13.48
CA GLN A 168 -21.75 14.21 12.97
C GLN A 168 -23.01 13.59 12.37
N SER A 169 -22.84 12.88 11.25
CA SER A 169 -23.88 12.11 10.58
C SER A 169 -23.22 10.95 9.84
N ILE A 170 -23.79 9.75 9.94
CA ILE A 170 -23.28 8.58 9.22
C ILE A 170 -23.91 8.59 7.82
N ILE A 171 -23.08 8.60 6.79
CA ILE A 171 -23.53 8.56 5.38
C ILE A 171 -22.76 7.46 4.67
N ASN A 172 -23.46 6.35 4.38
CA ASN A 172 -22.87 5.20 3.70
C ASN A 172 -22.83 5.46 2.18
N PRO A 173 -21.66 5.34 1.54
CA PRO A 173 -21.56 5.49 0.10
C PRO A 173 -22.03 4.24 -0.64
N ILE A 174 -22.50 4.45 -1.87
CA ILE A 174 -22.59 3.40 -2.88
C ILE A 174 -21.28 3.41 -3.66
N SER A 175 -20.53 2.31 -3.61
CA SER A 175 -19.22 2.17 -4.23
C SER A 175 -19.31 1.59 -5.64
N SER A 176 -18.52 2.13 -6.56
CA SER A 176 -18.36 1.63 -7.93
C SER A 176 -16.93 1.87 -8.42
N GLY A 177 -16.59 1.39 -9.62
CA GLY A 177 -15.27 1.58 -10.21
C GLY A 177 -14.90 3.06 -10.27
N ASN A 178 -13.85 3.44 -9.52
CA ASN A 178 -13.33 4.81 -9.42
C ASN A 178 -14.37 5.87 -8.96
N LYS A 179 -15.46 5.46 -8.28
CA LYS A 179 -16.55 6.37 -7.89
C LYS A 179 -17.15 5.99 -6.54
N LEU A 180 -17.48 7.00 -5.73
CA LEU A 180 -18.28 6.90 -4.52
C LEU A 180 -19.48 7.83 -4.63
N ILE A 181 -20.67 7.31 -4.38
CA ILE A 181 -21.92 8.07 -4.49
C ILE A 181 -22.54 8.23 -3.11
N TYR A 182 -22.76 9.47 -2.69
CA TYR A 182 -23.42 9.84 -1.43
C TYR A 182 -24.78 10.46 -1.75
N MET A 183 -25.83 9.99 -1.10
CA MET A 183 -27.18 10.51 -1.26
C MET A 183 -27.71 10.94 0.10
N PHE A 184 -28.11 12.21 0.22
CA PHE A 184 -28.67 12.76 1.45
C PHE A 184 -29.46 14.04 1.17
N THR A 185 -30.27 14.45 2.15
CA THR A 185 -31.07 15.68 2.09
C THR A 185 -30.58 16.69 3.13
N LEU A 186 -30.51 17.95 2.74
CA LEU A 186 -30.12 19.06 3.61
C LEU A 186 -31.30 19.99 3.87
N ASN A 187 -31.60 20.23 5.14
CA ASN A 187 -32.68 21.14 5.52
C ASN A 187 -32.33 22.62 5.33
N LYS A 188 -31.04 22.93 5.22
CA LYS A 188 -30.51 24.28 5.02
C LYS A 188 -29.17 24.24 4.31
N ARG A 189 -28.75 25.37 3.75
CA ARG A 189 -27.41 25.54 3.18
C ARG A 189 -26.36 25.11 4.19
N SER A 190 -25.49 24.20 3.79
CA SER A 190 -24.58 23.52 4.71
C SER A 190 -23.20 23.25 4.11
N LYS A 191 -22.21 23.27 4.98
CA LYS A 191 -20.85 22.80 4.71
C LYS A 191 -20.80 21.30 5.02
N VAL A 192 -20.58 20.49 3.99
CA VAL A 192 -20.60 19.03 4.09
C VAL A 192 -19.18 18.49 3.92
N ASN A 193 -18.70 17.80 4.94
CA ASN A 193 -17.43 17.10 4.96
C ASN A 193 -17.71 15.60 4.85
N LEU A 194 -17.41 15.01 3.69
CA LEU A 194 -17.63 13.60 3.42
C LEU A 194 -16.50 12.72 4.00
N PRO A 195 -16.75 11.45 4.31
CA PRO A 195 -15.76 10.51 4.84
C PRO A 195 -15.01 9.86 3.67
N VAL A 196 -14.38 10.68 2.82
CA VAL A 196 -13.58 10.23 1.69
C VAL A 196 -12.39 11.14 1.49
N ILE A 197 -11.21 10.55 1.30
CA ILE A 197 -9.96 11.28 1.09
C ILE A 197 -10.01 12.12 -0.19
N ALA A 198 -9.57 13.37 -0.09
CA ALA A 198 -9.53 14.30 -1.21
C ALA A 198 -8.10 14.49 -1.72
N TYR A 199 -7.70 13.70 -2.73
CA TYR A 199 -6.46 13.94 -3.46
C TYR A 199 -6.60 15.14 -4.41
N HIS A 200 -5.48 15.64 -4.92
CA HIS A 200 -5.45 16.80 -5.83
C HIS A 200 -6.48 16.66 -6.97
N ASN A 201 -6.45 15.53 -7.69
CA ASN A 201 -7.36 15.29 -8.83
C ASN A 201 -8.70 14.59 -8.49
N THR A 202 -9.12 14.59 -7.23
CA THR A 202 -10.49 14.14 -6.89
C THR A 202 -11.49 15.18 -7.41
N LYS A 203 -12.48 14.77 -8.21
CA LYS A 203 -13.58 15.61 -8.70
C LYS A 203 -14.86 15.27 -7.94
N VAL A 204 -15.74 16.25 -7.79
CA VAL A 204 -17.02 16.09 -7.11
C VAL A 204 -18.12 16.64 -8.00
N TYR A 205 -19.18 15.87 -8.19
CA TYR A 205 -20.35 16.29 -8.94
C TYR A 205 -21.56 16.28 -8.04
N ASP A 206 -22.36 17.34 -8.06
CA ASP A 206 -23.67 17.41 -7.40
C ASP A 206 -24.76 17.33 -8.47
N ASN A 207 -25.59 16.29 -8.40
CA ASN A 207 -26.65 16.03 -9.38
C ASN A 207 -26.16 16.06 -10.84
N GLY A 208 -24.91 15.64 -11.07
CA GLY A 208 -24.27 15.58 -12.40
C GLY A 208 -23.46 16.81 -12.79
N GLN A 209 -23.56 17.93 -12.06
CA GLN A 209 -22.77 19.14 -12.33
C GLN A 209 -21.48 19.14 -11.52
N LEU A 210 -20.36 19.50 -12.15
CA LEU A 210 -19.08 19.62 -11.46
C LEU A 210 -19.16 20.78 -10.45
N ILE A 211 -18.79 20.50 -9.20
CA ILE A 211 -18.75 21.51 -8.14
C ILE A 211 -17.34 21.64 -7.56
N ASP A 212 -17.05 22.83 -7.04
CA ASP A 212 -15.80 23.09 -6.34
C ASP A 212 -15.76 22.33 -5.02
N LYS A 213 -14.61 21.71 -4.77
CA LYS A 213 -14.29 21.07 -3.50
C LYS A 213 -13.09 21.73 -2.84
N LYS A 214 -13.04 21.64 -1.52
CA LYS A 214 -11.84 21.94 -0.71
C LYS A 214 -11.37 20.66 -0.03
N ILE A 215 -10.10 20.62 0.35
CA ILE A 215 -9.57 19.57 1.23
C ILE A 215 -9.82 20.03 2.67
N SER A 216 -10.49 19.19 3.45
CA SER A 216 -10.79 19.48 4.85
C SER A 216 -9.54 19.38 5.74
N ASN A 217 -9.67 19.82 7.00
CA ASN A 217 -8.64 19.63 8.03
C ASN A 217 -8.28 18.16 8.33
N ARG A 218 -9.14 17.20 7.95
CA ARG A 218 -8.89 15.75 8.05
C ARG A 218 -8.51 15.12 6.70
N GLY A 219 -8.19 15.92 5.69
CA GLY A 219 -7.78 15.42 4.37
C GLY A 219 -8.92 14.89 3.49
N THR A 220 -10.16 15.23 3.79
CA THR A 220 -11.34 14.70 3.08
C THR A 220 -12.02 15.72 2.19
N VAL A 221 -12.98 15.27 1.38
CA VAL A 221 -13.79 16.11 0.50
C VAL A 221 -14.70 17.03 1.33
N LEU A 222 -14.55 18.34 1.09
CA LEU A 222 -15.35 19.39 1.70
C LEU A 222 -16.07 20.21 0.63
N VAL A 223 -17.40 20.26 0.69
CA VAL A 223 -18.23 20.99 -0.28
C VAL A 223 -19.24 21.89 0.43
N HIS A 224 -19.70 22.93 -0.26
CA HIS A 224 -20.78 23.79 0.21
C HIS A 224 -21.99 23.53 -0.67
N LEU A 225 -23.08 23.10 -0.04
CA LEU A 225 -24.31 22.70 -0.73
C LEU A 225 -25.47 23.55 -0.23
N ASN A 226 -26.46 23.74 -1.09
CA ASN A 226 -27.69 24.43 -0.76
C ASN A 226 -28.63 23.50 0.04
N HIS A 227 -29.85 23.96 0.31
CA HIS A 227 -30.87 23.08 0.87
C HIS A 227 -31.44 22.18 -0.24
N GLY A 228 -31.98 21.03 0.15
CA GLY A 228 -32.60 20.08 -0.78
C GLY A 228 -31.89 18.73 -0.83
N TYR A 229 -32.30 17.92 -1.80
CA TYR A 229 -31.73 16.60 -2.05
C TYR A 229 -30.46 16.69 -2.90
N HIS A 230 -29.43 15.96 -2.49
CA HIS A 230 -28.14 15.94 -3.16
C HIS A 230 -27.70 14.50 -3.46
N LYS A 231 -27.30 14.27 -4.71
CA LYS A 231 -26.57 13.08 -5.15
C LYS A 231 -25.14 13.49 -5.48
N LEU A 232 -24.24 13.33 -4.52
CA LEU A 232 -22.82 13.64 -4.68
C LEU A 232 -22.07 12.44 -5.25
N LEU A 233 -21.42 12.64 -6.39
CA LEU A 233 -20.48 11.68 -6.97
C LEU A 233 -19.06 12.18 -6.75
N VAL A 234 -18.27 11.41 -6.01
CA VAL A 234 -16.84 11.66 -5.78
C VAL A 234 -16.04 10.66 -6.63
N CYS A 235 -15.13 11.15 -7.48
CA CYS A 235 -14.30 10.29 -8.32
C CYS A 235 -12.89 10.84 -8.49
N TYR A 236 -11.94 10.00 -8.91
CA TYR A 236 -10.59 10.45 -9.25
C TYR A 236 -10.44 10.60 -10.77
N SER A 237 -9.83 11.70 -11.21
CA SER A 237 -9.52 11.94 -12.62
C SER A 237 -8.00 11.97 -12.77
N PRO A 238 -7.35 10.95 -13.36
CA PRO A 238 -5.90 10.99 -13.57
C PRO A 238 -5.48 12.24 -14.36
N ASN A 239 -4.29 12.75 -14.07
CA ASN A 239 -3.70 13.84 -14.85
C ASN A 239 -3.38 13.33 -16.28
N PHE A 240 -3.37 14.22 -17.26
CA PHE A 240 -2.98 13.94 -18.63
C PHE A 240 -1.68 13.13 -18.76
N MET A 241 -0.68 13.44 -17.92
CA MET A 241 0.61 12.73 -17.92
C MET A 241 0.49 11.22 -17.61
N TYR A 242 -0.52 10.80 -16.84
CA TYR A 242 -0.79 9.38 -16.60
C TYR A 242 -1.07 8.65 -17.93
N TYR A 243 -1.86 9.26 -18.82
CA TYR A 243 -2.20 8.66 -20.11
C TYR A 243 -1.01 8.62 -21.07
N ILE A 244 -0.14 9.64 -21.05
CA ILE A 244 1.13 9.60 -21.81
C ILE A 244 1.99 8.42 -21.36
N MET A 245 2.19 8.26 -20.05
CA MET A 245 3.03 7.18 -19.51
C MET A 245 2.42 5.80 -19.79
N LEU A 246 1.10 5.68 -19.70
CA LEU A 246 0.38 4.46 -20.07
C LEU A 246 0.58 4.12 -21.55
N PHE A 247 0.52 5.12 -22.43
CA PHE A 247 0.76 4.95 -23.86
C PHE A 247 2.20 4.47 -24.13
N ILE A 248 3.21 5.12 -23.52
CA ILE A 248 4.61 4.71 -23.63
C ILE A 248 4.79 3.26 -23.18
N ALA A 249 4.19 2.88 -22.05
CA ALA A 249 4.28 1.52 -21.53
C ALA A 249 3.68 0.50 -22.51
N ILE A 250 2.49 0.76 -23.06
CA ILE A 250 1.84 -0.12 -24.05
C ILE A 250 2.70 -0.25 -25.31
N PHE A 251 3.20 0.88 -25.84
CA PHE A 251 4.06 0.87 -27.02
C PHE A 251 5.36 0.10 -26.80
N THR A 252 5.95 0.24 -25.62
CA THR A 252 7.16 -0.51 -25.25
C THR A 252 6.90 -2.01 -25.30
N TRP A 253 5.78 -2.47 -24.71
CA TRP A 253 5.39 -3.89 -24.77
C TRP A 253 5.13 -4.39 -26.19
N ILE A 254 4.46 -3.59 -27.02
CA ILE A 254 4.21 -3.93 -28.43
C ILE A 254 5.53 -4.07 -29.20
N ILE A 255 6.46 -3.12 -29.04
CA ILE A 255 7.77 -3.16 -29.70
C ILE A 255 8.55 -4.40 -29.27
N LEU A 256 8.56 -4.70 -27.97
CA LEU A 256 9.23 -5.90 -27.44
C LEU A 256 8.64 -7.19 -28.02
N LEU A 257 7.31 -7.29 -28.13
CA LEU A 257 6.65 -8.43 -28.76
C LEU A 257 7.03 -8.57 -30.23
N ILE A 258 7.05 -7.46 -30.99
CA ILE A 258 7.46 -7.47 -32.41
C ILE A 258 8.90 -7.97 -32.57
N ILE A 259 9.82 -7.46 -31.73
CA ILE A 259 11.22 -7.89 -31.74
C ILE A 259 11.32 -9.39 -31.43
N TYR A 260 10.60 -9.85 -30.41
CA TYR A 260 10.58 -11.26 -30.01
C TYR A 260 10.10 -12.17 -31.15
N PHE A 261 8.98 -11.84 -31.79
CA PHE A 261 8.45 -12.64 -32.90
C PHE A 261 9.38 -12.60 -34.12
N LYS A 262 9.96 -11.45 -34.45
CA LYS A 262 10.91 -11.34 -35.57
C LYS A 262 12.14 -12.23 -35.34
N GLN A 263 12.67 -12.24 -34.11
CA GLN A 263 13.83 -13.06 -33.77
C GLN A 263 13.49 -14.56 -33.71
N SER A 264 12.28 -14.92 -33.28
CA SER A 264 11.78 -16.30 -33.32
C SER A 264 11.66 -16.84 -34.75
N VAL A 265 11.12 -16.03 -35.68
CA VAL A 265 11.00 -16.41 -37.11
C VAL A 265 12.37 -16.57 -37.78
N ILE A 266 13.34 -15.70 -37.46
CA ILE A 266 14.69 -15.81 -38.03
C ILE A 266 15.40 -17.08 -37.52
N ASN A 267 15.21 -17.46 -36.26
CA ASN A 267 15.81 -18.67 -35.69
C ASN A 267 15.15 -19.99 -36.16
N LEU A 268 13.96 -19.94 -36.77
CA LEU A 268 13.28 -21.11 -37.36
C LEU A 268 13.70 -21.39 -38.81
N ASN A 269 14.35 -20.42 -39.47
CA ASN A 269 14.80 -20.51 -40.87
C ASN A 269 16.31 -20.85 -41.01
N ILE A 270 16.95 -21.36 -39.96
CA ILE A 270 18.33 -21.89 -39.92
C ILE A 270 18.24 -23.33 -39.39
#